data_AF-A0A520CJ36-F1
#
_entry.id   AF-A0A520CJ36-F1
#
_cell.length_a   1.000
_cell.length_b   1.000
_cell.length_c   1.000
_cell.angle_alpha   90.00
_cell.angle_beta   90.00
_cell.angle_gamma   90.00
#
_symmetry.space_group_name_H-M   'P 1'
#
loop_
_entity.id
_entity.type
_entity.pdbx_description
1 polymer ?
#
loop_
_entity_poly.entity_id
_entity_poly.type
_entity_poly.pdbx_seq_one_letter_code
_entity_poly.pdbx_strand_id
1 'polypeptide(L)'
;MSIFPRLGFLVALSLSSTFASHAATGDAAELTDRYHDYHVCMDRALGKLWEERYGIELARNRWGAVEATGAAIDTSPQVVRVTDLRCRRERNLAGEPRP
;
A
#
# COMPACT_ATOMS: atom_id res chain seq x y z
N MET A 1 -28.62 -21.21 -55.80
CA MET A 1 -27.27 -21.78 -55.56
C MET A 1 -26.36 -20.60 -55.28
N SER A 2 -26.07 -20.33 -54.00
CA SER A 2 -24.78 -20.65 -53.34
C SER A 2 -23.81 -19.46 -53.46
N ILE A 3 -23.08 -18.90 -52.47
CA ILE A 3 -22.71 -19.22 -51.08
C ILE A 3 -22.13 -17.91 -50.47
N PHE A 4 -22.37 -17.63 -49.18
CA PHE A 4 -21.70 -16.57 -48.39
C PHE A 4 -20.24 -16.93 -48.07
N PRO A 5 -19.37 -15.93 -47.84
CA PRO A 5 -18.67 -15.88 -46.55
C PRO A 5 -18.66 -14.44 -46.00
N ARG A 6 -19.28 -14.09 -44.87
CA ARG A 6 -19.00 -14.41 -43.45
C ARG A 6 -17.56 -14.10 -43.00
N LEU A 7 -17.50 -13.15 -42.05
CA LEU A 7 -16.56 -13.11 -40.90
C LEU A 7 -15.09 -12.84 -41.22
N GLY A 8 -14.77 -11.59 -41.59
CA GLY A 8 -13.44 -11.00 -41.38
C GLY A 8 -13.37 -10.32 -40.00
N PHE A 9 -13.71 -11.06 -38.95
CA PHE A 9 -13.79 -10.58 -37.58
C PHE A 9 -12.38 -10.47 -36.99
N LEU A 10 -11.91 -9.24 -36.76
CA LEU A 10 -11.19 -8.81 -35.56
C LEU A 10 -10.22 -9.83 -34.90
N VAL A 11 -9.10 -10.18 -35.53
CA VAL A 11 -8.02 -10.92 -34.87
C VAL A 11 -6.68 -10.30 -35.23
N ALA A 12 -6.29 -9.20 -34.58
CA ALA A 12 -4.92 -8.68 -34.64
C ALA A 12 -4.61 -7.60 -33.58
N LEU A 13 -5.04 -7.74 -32.32
CA LEU A 13 -4.66 -6.78 -31.27
C LEU A 13 -4.74 -7.40 -29.87
N SER A 14 -3.98 -8.48 -29.63
CA SER A 14 -3.98 -9.14 -28.32
C SER A 14 -2.61 -9.65 -27.85
N LEU A 15 -1.49 -9.02 -28.28
CA LEU A 15 -0.14 -9.45 -27.91
C LEU A 15 0.77 -8.34 -27.35
N SER A 16 0.24 -7.38 -26.59
CA SER A 16 1.08 -6.29 -26.04
C SER A 16 0.86 -5.96 -24.56
N SER A 17 0.39 -6.92 -23.75
CA SER A 17 0.04 -6.64 -22.34
C SER A 17 1.00 -7.24 -21.29
N THR A 18 2.14 -7.82 -21.67
CA THR A 18 2.95 -8.64 -20.74
C THR A 18 4.18 -7.97 -20.11
N PHE A 19 4.45 -6.68 -20.35
CA PHE A 19 5.70 -6.04 -19.86
C PHE A 19 5.54 -5.09 -18.66
N ALA A 20 4.35 -4.89 -18.11
CA ALA A 20 4.14 -3.93 -17.00
C ALA A 20 4.47 -4.48 -15.59
N SER A 21 4.68 -5.79 -15.43
CA SER A 21 4.74 -6.41 -14.10
C SER A 21 6.11 -6.37 -13.42
N HIS A 22 7.21 -6.15 -14.14
CA HIS A 22 8.56 -6.26 -13.56
C HIS A 22 9.05 -5.01 -12.81
N ALA A 23 8.58 -3.80 -13.19
CA ALA A 23 8.92 -2.57 -12.46
C ALA A 23 8.13 -2.46 -11.14
N ALA A 24 6.83 -2.83 -11.17
CA ALA A 24 5.95 -2.77 -10.01
C ALA A 24 6.42 -3.65 -8.83
N THR A 25 7.14 -4.75 -9.10
CA THR A 25 7.65 -5.63 -8.03
C THR A 25 8.85 -5.06 -7.29
N GLY A 26 9.70 -4.28 -7.96
CA GLY A 26 10.84 -3.60 -7.32
C GLY A 26 10.36 -2.51 -6.35
N ASP A 27 9.41 -1.71 -6.81
CA ASP A 27 8.80 -0.62 -6.02
C ASP A 27 8.04 -1.15 -4.80
N ALA A 28 7.35 -2.30 -4.94
CA ALA A 28 6.60 -2.91 -3.83
C ALA A 28 7.51 -3.47 -2.73
N ALA A 29 8.65 -4.06 -3.10
CA ALA A 29 9.62 -4.58 -2.13
C ALA A 29 10.26 -3.43 -1.32
N GLU A 30 10.71 -2.38 -2.00
CA GLU A 30 11.27 -1.18 -1.35
C GLU A 30 10.26 -0.50 -0.42
N LEU A 31 8.99 -0.42 -0.83
CA LEU A 31 7.93 0.11 0.02
C LEU A 31 7.68 -0.76 1.24
N THR A 32 7.71 -2.08 1.08
CA THR A 32 7.54 -3.02 2.20
C THR A 32 8.62 -2.80 3.27
N ASP A 33 9.87 -2.62 2.86
CA ASP A 33 10.99 -2.31 3.78
C ASP A 33 10.77 -0.98 4.50
N ARG A 34 10.30 0.06 3.81
CA ARG A 34 9.95 1.35 4.43
C ARG A 34 8.83 1.22 5.46
N TYR A 35 7.81 0.40 5.18
CA TYR A 35 6.75 0.12 6.13
C TYR A 35 7.25 -0.64 7.36
N HIS A 36 8.15 -1.60 7.18
CA HIS A 36 8.82 -2.26 8.30
C HIS A 36 9.59 -1.25 9.18
N ASP A 37 10.38 -0.37 8.56
CA ASP A 37 11.15 0.64 9.29
C ASP A 37 10.27 1.70 9.98
N TYR A 38 9.09 1.96 9.42
CA TYR A 38 8.05 2.78 10.06
C TYR A 38 7.54 2.11 11.34
N HIS A 39 7.25 0.80 11.32
CA HIS A 39 6.82 0.06 12.52
C HIS A 39 7.89 0.07 13.60
N VAL A 40 9.15 -0.13 13.22
CA VAL A 40 10.29 -0.03 14.15
C VAL A 40 10.38 1.38 14.77
N CYS A 41 10.09 2.43 14.01
CA CYS A 41 10.07 3.81 14.52
C CYS A 41 8.95 4.00 15.56
N MET A 42 7.75 3.50 15.27
CA MET A 42 6.60 3.58 16.18
C MET A 42 6.85 2.81 17.48
N ASP A 43 7.34 1.56 17.37
CA ASP A 43 7.69 0.72 18.51
C ASP A 43 8.75 1.35 19.41
N ARG A 44 9.76 2.02 18.83
CA ARG A 44 10.79 2.71 19.61
C ARG A 44 10.24 3.93 20.35
N ALA A 45 9.27 4.62 19.77
CA ALA A 45 8.76 5.88 20.30
C ALA A 45 7.60 5.70 21.29
N LEU A 46 6.71 4.73 21.02
CA LEU A 46 5.51 4.47 21.82
C LEU A 46 5.63 3.18 22.64
N GLY A 47 6.67 2.37 22.40
CA GLY A 47 6.78 1.02 22.93
C GLY A 47 6.07 -0.01 22.05
N LYS A 48 6.48 -1.27 22.17
CA LYS A 48 5.83 -2.39 21.48
C LYS A 48 4.34 -2.50 21.85
N LEU A 49 3.54 -3.06 20.94
CA LEU A 49 2.10 -3.26 21.09
C LEU A 49 1.35 -1.95 21.39
N TRP A 50 1.84 -0.83 20.87
CA TRP A 50 1.18 0.46 21.03
C TRP A 50 -0.20 0.45 20.35
N GLU A 51 -0.35 -0.32 19.27
CA GLU A 51 -1.60 -0.50 18.55
C GLU A 51 -2.69 -1.05 19.48
N GLU A 52 -2.38 -2.12 20.21
CA GLU A 52 -3.30 -2.72 21.18
C GLU A 52 -3.58 -1.76 22.34
N ARG A 53 -2.53 -1.12 22.87
CA ARG A 53 -2.64 -0.17 23.99
C ARG A 53 -3.56 1.00 23.66
N TYR A 54 -3.50 1.50 22.43
CA TYR A 54 -4.27 2.66 21.97
C TYR A 54 -5.51 2.28 21.16
N GLY A 55 -5.83 0.99 21.02
CA GLY A 55 -7.02 0.53 20.29
C GLY A 55 -6.99 0.87 18.80
N ILE A 56 -5.82 0.78 18.17
CA ILE A 56 -5.58 1.19 16.80
C ILE A 56 -6.03 0.10 15.83
N GLU A 57 -6.98 0.43 14.97
CA GLU A 57 -7.39 -0.44 13.88
C GLU A 57 -6.29 -0.54 12.83
N LEU A 58 -5.94 -1.77 12.46
CA LEU A 58 -4.94 -2.09 11.45
C LEU A 58 -5.60 -2.66 10.21
N ALA A 59 -5.09 -2.27 9.05
CA ALA A 59 -5.52 -2.77 7.76
C ALA A 59 -4.33 -2.98 6.82
N ARG A 60 -4.50 -3.83 5.81
CA ARG A 60 -3.51 -4.04 4.76
C ARG A 60 -3.68 -2.96 3.69
N ASN A 61 -2.60 -2.25 3.36
CA ASN A 61 -2.59 -1.24 2.31
C ASN A 61 -2.40 -1.84 0.91
N ARG A 62 -2.41 -0.98 -0.11
CA ARG A 62 -2.24 -1.37 -1.52
C ARG A 62 -0.89 -2.01 -1.84
N TRP A 63 0.10 -1.83 -0.97
CA TRP A 63 1.45 -2.40 -1.09
C TRP A 63 1.59 -3.72 -0.34
N GLY A 64 0.54 -4.18 0.33
CA GLY A 64 0.55 -5.41 1.10
C GLY A 64 1.09 -5.26 2.52
N ALA A 65 1.49 -4.07 2.95
CA ALA A 65 1.93 -3.83 4.32
C ALA A 65 0.73 -3.62 5.26
N VAL A 66 0.85 -4.07 6.50
CA VAL A 66 -0.14 -3.80 7.56
C VAL A 66 0.17 -2.44 8.17
N GLU A 67 -0.80 -1.55 8.28
CA GLU A 67 -0.63 -0.23 8.90
C GLU A 67 -1.93 0.25 9.57
N ALA A 68 -1.84 1.29 10.40
CA ALA A 68 -3.01 1.90 11.02
C ALA A 68 -3.90 2.58 9.98
N THR A 69 -5.22 2.41 10.09
CA THR A 69 -6.18 3.11 9.22
C THR A 69 -6.11 4.63 9.44
N GLY A 70 -6.52 5.40 8.43
CA GLY A 70 -6.61 6.86 8.56
C GLY A 70 -7.49 7.28 9.74
N ALA A 71 -8.68 6.70 9.81
CA ALA A 71 -9.66 6.99 10.86
C ALA A 71 -9.14 6.66 12.27
N ALA A 72 -8.41 5.54 12.42
CA ALA A 72 -7.83 5.17 13.71
C ALA A 72 -6.78 6.19 14.16
N ILE A 73 -5.86 6.60 13.28
CA ILE A 73 -4.87 7.62 13.62
C ILE A 73 -5.54 8.97 13.92
N ASP A 74 -6.49 9.42 13.11
CA ASP A 74 -7.12 10.73 13.28
C ASP A 74 -7.87 10.88 14.61
N THR A 75 -8.41 9.77 15.13
CA THR A 75 -9.10 9.71 16.43
C THR A 75 -8.20 9.37 17.61
N SER A 76 -6.93 9.04 17.36
CA SER A 76 -5.97 8.66 18.40
C SER A 76 -5.53 9.83 19.29
N PRO A 77 -4.98 9.55 20.49
CA PRO A 77 -4.33 10.57 21.31
C PRO A 77 -3.24 11.33 20.56
N GLN A 78 -3.02 12.60 20.92
CA GLN A 78 -2.07 13.48 20.22
C GLN A 78 -0.66 12.88 20.12
N VAL A 79 -0.21 12.16 21.15
CA VAL A 79 1.10 11.50 21.15
C VAL A 79 1.24 10.47 20.03
N VAL A 80 0.19 9.69 19.74
CA VAL A 80 0.18 8.72 18.64
C VAL A 80 0.22 9.45 17.31
N ARG A 81 -0.67 10.42 17.10
CA ARG A 81 -0.79 11.20 15.86
C ARG A 81 0.50 11.91 15.46
N VAL A 82 1.14 12.59 16.42
CA VAL A 82 2.39 13.33 16.17
C VAL A 82 3.55 12.36 15.90
N THR A 83 3.62 11.26 16.65
CA THR A 83 4.67 10.26 16.47
C THR A 83 4.55 9.57 15.11
N ASP A 84 3.34 9.17 14.75
CA ASP A 84 3.01 8.61 13.45
C ASP A 84 3.42 9.54 12.30
N LEU A 85 2.98 10.81 12.34
CA LEU A 85 3.30 11.80 11.32
C LEU A 85 4.81 11.97 11.16
N ARG A 86 5.56 11.99 12.29
CA ARG A 86 7.02 12.05 12.28
C ARG A 86 7.61 10.80 11.63
N CYS A 87 7.26 9.61 12.12
CA CYS A 87 7.81 8.34 11.62
C CYS A 87 7.54 8.15 10.12
N ARG A 88 6.34 8.52 9.63
CA ARG A 88 6.04 8.48 8.19
C ARG A 88 6.91 9.43 7.38
N ARG A 89 7.15 10.65 7.87
CA ARG A 89 8.03 11.62 7.18
C ARG A 89 9.46 11.09 7.08
N GLU A 90 10.01 10.55 8.18
CA GLU A 90 11.37 10.03 8.19
C GLU A 90 11.58 8.78 7.31
N ARG A 91 10.49 8.10 6.92
CA ARG A 91 10.53 6.92 6.04
C ARG A 91 9.93 7.18 4.66
N ASN A 92 9.72 8.45 4.28
CA ASN A 92 9.16 8.84 2.99
C ASN A 92 7.79 8.16 2.68
N LEU A 93 6.94 8.03 3.71
CA LEU A 93 5.57 7.49 3.63
C LEU A 93 4.49 8.57 3.80
N ALA A 94 4.87 9.84 3.97
CA ALA A 94 3.93 10.93 4.22
C ALA A 94 2.95 11.18 3.05
N GLY A 95 3.34 10.85 1.82
CA GLY A 95 2.49 10.93 0.63
C GLY A 95 1.75 9.63 0.31
N GLU A 96 2.03 8.53 1.01
CA GLU A 96 1.35 7.26 0.76
C GLU A 96 -0.05 7.28 1.38
N PRO A 97 -1.08 6.85 0.63
CA PRO A 97 -2.44 6.81 1.14
C PRO A 97 -2.56 5.75 2.23
N ARG A 98 -3.39 6.04 3.23
CA ARG A 98 -3.78 5.05 4.23
C ARG A 98 -4.99 4.25 3.75
N PRO A 99 -5.11 3.00 4.22
CA PRO A 99 -6.39 2.29 4.22
C PRO A 99 -7.46 3.05 5.02
#